data_AF-A0A3Q0CST8-F1
#
_entry.id   AF-A0A3Q0CST8-F1
#
_cell.length_a   1.000
_cell.length_b   1.000
_cell.length_c   1.000
_cell.angle_alpha   90.00
_cell.angle_beta   90.00
_cell.angle_gamma   90.00
#
_symmetry.space_group_name_H-M   'P 1'
#
loop_
_entity.id
_entity.type
_entity.pdbx_description
1 polymer ?
#
loop_
_entity_poly.entity_id
_entity_poly.type
_entity_poly.pdbx_seq_one_letter_code
_entity_poly.pdbx_strand_id
1 'polypeptide(L)'
;MADVTVDWVDEHQLQLLDQILIVVDENDKVIGADTKRNCHLNENIEKGLLHRAFSVVLFNSEKKVLIQRRSDRKLTFPGHFTDSCSSHPLSRPEELEEKDALGVRRAALRRLQDELGIPQDQVPVSAQDTRGEVNVTPWLRIIVERFLNMWWPYLDEVTQFVELDKIHRV
;
A
#
# COMPACT_ATOMS: atom_id res chain seq x y z
N MET A 1 17.80 13.65 19.63
CA MET A 1 17.23 13.08 18.40
C MET A 1 18.32 13.15 17.36
N ALA A 2 18.90 12.01 16.98
CA ALA A 2 19.90 12.03 15.91
C ALA A 2 19.13 12.24 14.61
N ASP A 3 19.37 13.37 13.94
CA ASP A 3 18.92 13.58 12.57
C ASP A 3 19.52 12.47 11.72
N VAL A 4 18.67 11.52 11.29
CA VAL A 4 19.05 10.57 10.25
C VAL A 4 19.22 11.40 8.99
N THR A 5 20.47 11.63 8.58
CA THR A 5 20.79 12.24 7.29
C THR A 5 20.29 11.31 6.19
N VAL A 6 19.20 11.72 5.55
CA VAL A 6 18.55 11.04 4.43
C VAL A 6 18.90 11.78 3.13
N ASP A 7 20.19 11.79 2.81
CA ASP A 7 20.77 12.51 1.67
C ASP A 7 20.29 12.00 0.29
N TRP A 8 19.74 10.78 0.22
CA TRP A 8 19.15 10.22 -1.01
C TRP A 8 17.66 10.57 -1.22
N VAL A 9 16.98 11.12 -0.22
CA VAL A 9 15.53 11.40 -0.24
C VAL A 9 15.27 12.80 -0.81
N ASP A 10 14.36 12.95 -1.79
CA ASP A 10 14.00 14.28 -2.29
C ASP A 10 13.14 15.10 -1.30
N GLU A 11 13.15 16.43 -1.48
CA GLU A 11 12.34 17.36 -0.69
C GLU A 11 10.85 16.99 -0.68
N HIS A 12 10.33 16.46 -1.79
CA HIS A 12 8.94 16.04 -1.86
C HIS A 12 8.68 14.81 -0.96
N GLN A 13 9.53 13.79 -0.99
CA GLN A 13 9.45 12.64 -0.09
C GLN A 13 9.63 13.06 1.37
N LEU A 14 10.47 14.05 1.67
CA LEU A 14 10.62 14.60 3.02
C LEU A 14 9.32 15.26 3.50
N GLN A 15 8.66 16.07 2.66
CA GLN A 15 7.35 16.66 2.99
C GLN A 15 6.28 15.60 3.24
N LEU A 16 6.33 14.47 2.52
CA LEU A 16 5.39 13.37 2.73
C LEU A 16 5.56 12.69 4.10
N LEU A 17 6.69 12.88 4.80
CA LEU A 17 6.90 12.29 6.13
C LEU A 17 6.02 12.91 7.21
N ASP A 18 5.50 14.12 6.98
CA ASP A 18 4.61 14.81 7.89
C ASP A 18 3.13 14.48 7.64
N GLN A 19 2.83 13.64 6.64
CA GLN A 19 1.48 13.11 6.43
C GLN A 19 1.00 12.35 7.67
N ILE A 20 -0.22 12.63 8.10
CA ILE A 20 -0.84 11.96 9.25
C ILE A 20 -1.52 10.68 8.79
N LEU A 21 -1.08 9.54 9.32
CA LEU A 21 -1.60 8.21 9.04
C LEU A 21 -2.58 7.76 10.13
N ILE A 22 -3.40 6.78 9.79
CA ILE A 22 -4.35 6.15 10.72
C ILE A 22 -3.61 5.09 11.54
N VAL A 23 -3.56 5.26 12.86
CA VAL A 23 -2.97 4.29 13.80
C VAL A 23 -4.07 3.33 14.25
N VAL A 24 -3.76 2.04 14.23
CA VAL A 24 -4.73 0.97 14.51
C VAL A 24 -4.20 -0.03 15.52
N ASP A 25 -5.09 -0.79 16.16
CA ASP A 25 -4.72 -2.00 16.89
C ASP A 25 -4.60 -3.22 15.94
N GLU A 26 -4.28 -4.39 16.49
CA GLU A 26 -4.14 -5.63 15.72
C GLU A 26 -5.44 -6.16 15.09
N ASN A 27 -6.59 -5.60 15.46
CA ASN A 27 -7.91 -5.95 14.92
C ASN A 27 -8.41 -4.89 13.94
N ASP A 28 -7.50 -4.06 13.43
CA ASP A 28 -7.78 -2.95 12.52
C ASP A 28 -8.79 -1.94 13.12
N LYS A 29 -8.79 -1.75 14.44
CA LYS A 29 -9.56 -0.67 15.09
C LYS A 29 -8.73 0.58 15.21
N VAL A 30 -9.29 1.70 14.77
CA VAL A 30 -8.64 3.02 14.87
C VAL A 30 -8.45 3.38 16.33
N ILE A 31 -7.20 3.60 16.74
CA ILE A 31 -6.81 4.01 18.10
C ILE A 31 -6.17 5.40 18.15
N GLY A 32 -5.84 5.98 16.98
CA GLY A 32 -5.27 7.32 16.92
C GLY A 32 -4.74 7.67 15.54
N ALA A 33 -3.82 8.62 15.53
CA ALA A 33 -3.17 9.11 14.33
C ALA A 33 -1.73 9.53 14.66
N ASP A 34 -0.80 9.32 13.73
CA ASP A 34 0.61 9.71 13.89
C ASP A 34 1.24 10.02 12.53
N THR A 35 2.39 10.68 12.52
CA THR A 35 3.12 11.03 11.30
C THR A 35 3.62 9.78 10.59
N LYS A 36 3.66 9.84 9.27
CA LYS A 36 4.29 8.82 8.43
C LYS A 36 5.70 8.52 8.89
N ARG A 37 6.46 9.55 9.28
CA ARG A 37 7.79 9.40 9.88
C ARG A 37 7.75 8.43 11.05
N ASN A 38 6.96 8.71 12.08
CA ASN A 38 6.90 7.91 13.29
C ASN A 38 6.41 6.49 13.02
N CYS A 39 5.41 6.33 12.16
CA CYS A 39 4.85 5.04 11.76
C CYS A 39 5.85 4.11 11.06
N HIS A 40 6.92 4.65 10.46
CA HIS A 40 7.92 3.89 9.71
C HIS A 40 9.28 3.77 10.44
N LEU A 41 9.39 4.25 11.67
CA LEU A 41 10.58 4.06 12.49
C LEU A 41 10.53 2.70 13.20
N ASN A 42 11.56 1.87 13.00
CA ASN A 42 11.66 0.56 13.64
C ASN A 42 11.52 0.64 15.16
N GLU A 43 12.11 1.66 15.80
CA GLU A 43 12.00 1.87 17.25
C GLU A 43 10.57 2.04 17.77
N ASN A 44 9.64 2.49 16.92
CA ASN A 44 8.23 2.64 17.26
C ASN A 44 7.44 1.39 16.89
N ILE A 45 7.78 0.76 15.76
CA ILE A 45 7.21 -0.53 15.34
C ILE A 45 7.49 -1.61 16.39
N GLU A 46 8.72 -1.68 16.91
CA GLU A 46 9.13 -2.61 17.97
C GLU A 46 8.39 -2.36 19.30
N LYS A 47 7.83 -1.16 19.51
CA LYS A 47 6.96 -0.83 20.65
C LYS A 47 5.48 -1.13 20.39
N GLY A 48 5.14 -1.69 19.21
CA GLY A 48 3.78 -2.04 18.82
C GLY A 48 3.03 -0.97 18.03
N LEU A 49 3.70 0.07 17.52
CA LEU A 49 3.04 1.06 16.66
C LEU A 49 2.63 0.42 15.33
N LEU A 50 1.31 0.31 15.10
CA LEU A 50 0.71 -0.22 13.88
C LEU A 50 -0.11 0.87 13.18
N HIS A 51 -0.11 0.85 11.85
CA HIS A 51 -0.86 1.81 11.04
C HIS A 51 -1.52 1.14 9.85
N ARG A 52 -2.67 1.67 9.43
CA ARG A 52 -3.45 1.14 8.30
C ARG A 52 -2.73 1.43 6.98
N ALA A 53 -2.71 0.45 6.08
CA ALA A 53 -2.06 0.52 4.77
C ALA A 53 -2.92 -0.15 3.70
N PHE A 54 -2.54 0.01 2.44
CA PHE A 54 -3.10 -0.75 1.32
C PHE A 54 -2.04 -1.13 0.30
N SER A 55 -2.33 -2.19 -0.45
CA SER A 55 -1.59 -2.62 -1.65
C SER A 55 -2.58 -2.80 -2.80
N VAL A 56 -2.30 -2.17 -3.94
CA VAL A 56 -3.05 -2.32 -5.19
C VAL A 56 -2.22 -3.16 -6.14
N VAL A 57 -2.86 -4.12 -6.78
CA VAL A 57 -2.27 -4.90 -7.87
C VAL A 57 -3.19 -4.69 -9.08
N LEU A 58 -2.73 -4.20 -10.22
CA LEU A 58 -3.56 -3.73 -11.34
C LEU A 58 -3.27 -4.52 -12.61
N PHE A 59 -4.30 -5.08 -13.25
CA PHE A 59 -4.18 -5.73 -14.56
C PHE A 59 -4.68 -4.91 -15.73
N ASN A 60 -4.13 -5.20 -16.90
CA ASN A 60 -4.78 -4.89 -18.18
C ASN A 60 -5.72 -6.02 -18.66
N SER A 61 -6.42 -5.79 -19.77
CA SER A 61 -7.34 -6.77 -20.39
C SER A 61 -6.65 -8.04 -20.93
N GLU A 62 -5.33 -8.05 -21.03
CA GLU A 62 -4.54 -9.24 -21.38
C GLU A 62 -4.13 -10.05 -20.14
N LYS A 63 -4.67 -9.73 -18.96
CA LYS A 63 -4.35 -10.38 -17.68
C LYS A 63 -2.86 -10.25 -17.32
N LYS A 64 -2.22 -9.12 -17.64
CA LYS A 64 -0.85 -8.76 -17.22
C LYS A 64 -0.89 -7.66 -16.16
N VAL A 65 -0.14 -7.79 -15.07
CA VAL A 65 -0.03 -6.71 -14.07
C VAL A 65 0.92 -5.60 -14.47
N LEU A 66 0.69 -4.47 -13.82
CA LEU A 66 1.67 -3.42 -13.61
C LEU A 66 2.52 -3.68 -12.35
N ILE A 67 3.77 -4.10 -12.50
CA ILE A 67 4.76 -4.10 -11.40
C ILE A 67 5.47 -2.75 -11.39
N GLN A 68 5.52 -2.10 -10.22
CA GLN A 68 6.27 -0.85 -10.07
C GLN A 68 7.71 -1.14 -9.63
N ARG A 69 8.69 -0.48 -10.25
CA ARG A 69 10.02 -0.30 -9.64
C ARG A 69 10.01 1.02 -8.87
N ARG A 70 10.21 0.95 -7.56
CA ARG A 70 10.23 2.12 -6.68
C ARG A 70 11.39 3.04 -7.05
N SER A 71 11.16 4.35 -7.01
CA SER A 71 12.23 5.35 -7.14
C SER A 71 13.32 5.11 -6.10
N ASP A 72 14.57 5.30 -6.51
CA ASP A 72 15.73 5.23 -5.60
C ASP A 72 15.69 6.32 -4.52
N ARG A 73 14.80 7.31 -4.65
CA ARG A 73 14.59 8.41 -3.70
C ARG A 73 13.53 8.12 -2.62
N LYS A 74 12.86 6.96 -2.67
CA LYS A 74 11.92 6.56 -1.62
C LYS A 74 12.68 6.32 -0.30
N LEU A 75 12.07 6.73 0.82
CA LEU A 75 12.64 6.49 2.15
C LEU A 75 12.76 4.98 2.46
N THR A 76 11.70 4.22 2.20
CA THR A 76 11.66 2.77 2.43
C THR A 76 11.74 2.00 1.12
N PHE A 77 12.58 0.96 1.10
CA PHE A 77 12.81 0.06 -0.04
C PHE A 77 13.07 0.79 -1.37
N PRO A 78 14.06 1.72 -1.45
CA PRO A 78 14.43 2.36 -2.70
C PRO A 78 14.87 1.32 -3.74
N GLY A 79 14.50 1.54 -5.01
CA GLY A 79 14.91 0.69 -6.14
C GLY A 79 14.25 -0.70 -6.21
N HIS A 80 13.45 -1.09 -5.22
CA HIS A 80 12.80 -2.40 -5.18
C HIS A 80 11.60 -2.48 -6.14
N PHE A 81 11.39 -3.65 -6.72
CA PHE A 81 10.14 -3.98 -7.42
C PHE A 81 9.05 -4.32 -6.39
N THR A 82 7.84 -3.85 -6.63
CA THR A 82 6.69 -3.99 -5.74
C THR A 82 5.39 -4.10 -6.54
N ASP A 83 4.27 -4.25 -5.85
CA ASP A 83 2.93 -4.20 -6.45
C ASP A 83 2.68 -2.89 -7.24
N SER A 84 1.51 -2.76 -7.83
CA SER A 84 1.19 -1.62 -8.70
C SER A 84 1.21 -0.30 -7.94
N CYS A 85 0.67 -0.28 -6.72
CA CYS A 85 0.70 0.90 -5.86
C CYS A 85 0.46 0.53 -4.39
N SER A 86 1.39 0.90 -3.52
CA SER A 86 1.29 0.70 -2.07
C SER A 86 1.39 2.03 -1.33
N SER A 87 0.47 2.25 -0.38
CA SER A 87 0.46 3.45 0.44
C SER A 87 -0.45 3.33 1.66
N HIS A 88 -0.87 4.47 2.20
CA HIS A 88 -1.72 4.54 3.38
C HIS A 88 -2.93 5.44 3.12
N PRO A 89 -4.11 5.10 3.68
CA PRO A 89 -5.12 6.11 3.96
C PRO A 89 -4.58 7.15 4.95
N LEU A 90 -4.89 8.41 4.69
CA LEU A 90 -4.59 9.53 5.57
C LEU A 90 -5.65 9.63 6.65
N SER A 91 -5.25 10.11 7.84
CA SER A 91 -6.19 10.40 8.94
C SER A 91 -6.96 11.69 8.68
N ARG A 92 -7.83 11.66 7.66
CA ARG A 92 -8.75 12.74 7.27
C ARG A 92 -10.14 12.19 6.97
N PRO A 93 -11.22 12.99 7.10
CA PRO A 93 -12.59 12.49 7.03
C PRO A 93 -12.90 11.62 5.80
N GLU A 94 -12.36 11.97 4.64
CA GLU A 94 -12.64 11.27 3.38
C GLU A 94 -12.04 9.86 3.33
N GLU A 95 -10.92 9.65 4.03
CA GLU A 95 -10.15 8.40 4.04
C GLU A 95 -10.32 7.58 5.33
N LEU A 96 -11.06 8.13 6.32
CA LEU A 96 -11.46 7.45 7.55
C LEU A 96 -12.77 6.65 7.41
N GLU A 97 -13.51 6.80 6.31
CA GLU A 97 -14.76 6.07 6.07
C GLU A 97 -14.51 4.56 5.96
N GLU A 98 -14.98 3.79 6.93
CA GLU A 98 -14.74 2.36 7.01
C GLU A 98 -15.78 1.53 6.25
N LYS A 99 -16.99 2.08 6.03
CA LYS A 99 -18.05 1.35 5.33
C LYS A 99 -17.58 0.97 3.92
N ASP A 100 -17.69 -0.31 3.60
CA ASP A 100 -17.28 -0.89 2.31
C ASP A 100 -15.83 -0.55 1.92
N ALA A 101 -14.96 -0.36 2.94
CA ALA A 101 -13.57 0.08 2.81
C ALA A 101 -13.40 1.37 1.97
N LEU A 102 -14.40 2.24 1.94
CA LEU A 102 -14.45 3.38 1.02
C LEU A 102 -13.29 4.36 1.21
N GLY A 103 -12.87 4.59 2.46
CA GLY A 103 -11.73 5.46 2.77
C GLY A 103 -10.42 4.95 2.20
N VAL A 104 -10.15 3.64 2.34
CA VAL A 104 -8.97 2.98 1.76
C VAL A 104 -9.03 3.01 0.23
N ARG A 105 -10.20 2.77 -0.37
CA ARG A 105 -10.39 2.82 -1.82
C ARG A 105 -10.13 4.23 -2.38
N ARG A 106 -10.58 5.28 -1.69
CA ARG A 106 -10.27 6.68 -2.04
C ARG A 106 -8.78 6.96 -1.95
N ALA A 107 -8.10 6.46 -0.92
CA ALA A 107 -6.66 6.59 -0.78
C ALA A 107 -5.91 5.89 -1.93
N ALA A 108 -6.36 4.69 -2.33
CA ALA A 108 -5.81 3.95 -3.47
C ALA A 108 -5.95 4.74 -4.78
N LEU A 109 -7.16 5.27 -5.07
CA LEU A 109 -7.40 6.09 -6.26
C LEU A 109 -6.50 7.33 -6.30
N ARG A 110 -6.39 8.04 -5.18
CA ARG A 110 -5.47 9.18 -5.06
C ARG A 110 -4.04 8.79 -5.37
N ARG A 111 -3.55 7.67 -4.83
CA ARG A 111 -2.15 7.26 -5.01
C ARG A 111 -1.85 6.69 -6.39
N LEU A 112 -2.80 6.02 -7.04
CA LEU A 112 -2.67 5.63 -8.45
C LEU A 112 -2.53 6.86 -9.35
N GLN A 113 -3.28 7.91 -9.07
CA GLN A 113 -3.13 9.19 -9.78
C GLN A 113 -1.78 9.85 -9.46
N ASP A 114 -1.40 9.96 -8.18
CA ASP A 114 -0.16 10.61 -7.75
C ASP A 114 1.11 9.89 -8.27
N GLU A 115 1.11 8.55 -8.26
CA GLU A 115 2.31 7.76 -8.56
C GLU A 115 2.39 7.30 -10.03
N LEU A 116 1.25 6.95 -10.64
CA LEU A 116 1.20 6.38 -11.98
C LEU A 116 0.52 7.30 -13.01
N GLY A 117 0.00 8.45 -12.57
CA GLY A 117 -0.73 9.38 -13.44
C GLY A 117 -2.07 8.85 -13.93
N ILE A 118 -2.60 7.77 -13.34
CA ILE A 118 -3.84 7.14 -13.78
C ILE A 118 -5.03 7.99 -13.29
N PRO A 119 -5.84 8.55 -14.19
CA PRO A 119 -7.02 9.32 -13.81
C PRO A 119 -8.04 8.49 -13.01
N GLN A 120 -8.72 9.12 -12.05
CA GLN A 120 -9.64 8.42 -11.15
C GLN A 120 -10.85 7.81 -11.86
N ASP A 121 -11.25 8.36 -13.00
CA ASP A 121 -12.34 7.87 -13.86
C ASP A 121 -11.95 6.62 -14.67
N GLN A 122 -10.67 6.24 -14.68
CA GLN A 122 -10.15 5.08 -15.41
C GLN A 122 -9.92 3.84 -14.53
N VAL A 123 -10.17 3.92 -13.22
CA VAL A 123 -9.91 2.82 -12.28
C VAL A 123 -11.21 2.28 -11.67
N PRO A 124 -11.77 1.19 -12.21
CA PRO A 124 -12.64 0.29 -11.46
C PRO A 124 -11.82 -0.47 -10.40
N VAL A 125 -12.42 -0.71 -9.23
CA VAL A 125 -11.73 -1.29 -8.06
C VAL A 125 -11.66 -2.83 -8.18
N SER A 126 -10.61 -3.39 -8.76
CA SER A 126 -10.31 -4.85 -8.72
C SER A 126 -8.91 -5.18 -9.28
N ALA A 127 -8.28 -6.30 -8.87
CA ALA A 127 -6.81 -6.45 -8.80
C ALA A 127 -6.12 -7.66 -9.52
N GLN A 128 -4.76 -7.62 -9.74
CA GLN A 128 -3.62 -8.66 -9.77
C GLN A 128 -2.48 -8.65 -10.89
N ASP A 129 -1.57 -9.70 -11.02
CA ASP A 129 -0.06 -9.96 -11.03
C ASP A 129 0.90 -10.16 -12.33
N THR A 130 2.26 -10.26 -12.15
CA THR A 130 3.41 -10.85 -12.94
C THR A 130 4.75 -10.93 -12.13
N ARG A 131 5.66 -11.85 -12.52
CA ARG A 131 6.92 -12.27 -11.85
C ARG A 131 8.22 -11.85 -12.57
N GLY A 132 9.29 -11.65 -11.80
CA GLY A 132 10.71 -11.61 -12.24
C GLY A 132 11.69 -11.59 -11.05
N GLU A 133 12.86 -12.22 -11.18
CA GLU A 133 13.90 -12.24 -10.14
C GLU A 133 14.68 -10.92 -10.11
N VAL A 134 14.42 -10.14 -9.07
CA VAL A 134 15.02 -8.84 -8.73
C VAL A 134 14.75 -8.55 -7.25
N ASN A 135 15.32 -7.49 -6.67
CA ASN A 135 15.01 -7.08 -5.29
C ASN A 135 13.52 -6.71 -5.18
N VAL A 136 12.72 -7.59 -4.56
CA VAL A 136 11.27 -7.46 -4.40
C VAL A 136 10.93 -7.09 -2.95
N THR A 137 9.95 -6.21 -2.76
CA THR A 137 9.44 -5.87 -1.42
C THR A 137 8.84 -7.11 -0.73
N PRO A 138 9.07 -7.33 0.60
CA PRO A 138 8.63 -8.54 1.29
C PRO A 138 7.13 -8.86 1.14
N TRP A 139 6.27 -7.83 1.18
CA TRP A 139 4.83 -8.02 1.08
C TRP A 139 4.38 -8.51 -0.30
N LEU A 140 5.01 -8.07 -1.40
CA LEU A 140 4.65 -8.56 -2.75
C LEU A 140 4.85 -10.07 -2.85
N ARG A 141 5.92 -10.62 -2.27
CA ARG A 141 6.16 -12.06 -2.26
C ARG A 141 5.04 -12.82 -1.54
N ILE A 142 4.63 -12.33 -0.36
CA ILE A 142 3.53 -12.92 0.41
C ILE A 142 2.24 -12.87 -0.40
N ILE A 143 1.95 -11.72 -1.03
CA ILE A 143 0.75 -11.53 -1.83
C ILE A 143 0.72 -12.54 -2.99
N VAL A 144 1.84 -12.68 -3.73
CA VAL A 144 1.99 -13.66 -4.83
C VAL A 144 1.74 -15.08 -4.35
N GLU A 145 2.46 -15.51 -3.32
CA GLU A 145 2.47 -16.90 -2.86
C GLU A 145 1.13 -17.32 -2.25
N ARG A 146 0.47 -16.44 -1.47
CA ARG A 146 -0.75 -16.77 -0.74
C ARG A 146 -2.04 -16.46 -1.48
N PHE A 147 -2.04 -15.52 -2.42
CA PHE A 147 -3.27 -15.00 -3.01
C PHE A 147 -3.22 -14.98 -4.55
N LEU A 148 -2.22 -14.32 -5.15
CA LEU A 148 -2.23 -14.05 -6.60
C LEU A 148 -2.32 -15.32 -7.43
N ASN A 149 -1.54 -16.35 -7.08
CA ASN A 149 -1.57 -17.62 -7.80
C ASN A 149 -2.96 -18.29 -7.79
N MET A 150 -3.75 -18.11 -6.73
CA MET A 150 -5.08 -18.72 -6.60
C MET A 150 -6.16 -17.93 -7.35
N TRP A 151 -6.08 -16.60 -7.33
CA TRP A 151 -7.10 -15.74 -7.96
C TRP A 151 -6.88 -15.65 -9.48
N TRP A 152 -5.66 -15.85 -9.98
CA TRP A 152 -5.30 -15.66 -11.39
C TRP A 152 -6.18 -16.40 -12.43
N PRO A 153 -6.61 -17.66 -12.22
CA PRO A 153 -7.50 -18.32 -13.19
C PRO A 153 -8.89 -17.67 -13.28
N TYR A 154 -9.24 -16.79 -12.33
CA TYR A 154 -10.58 -16.27 -12.10
C TYR A 154 -10.66 -14.74 -12.17
N LEU A 155 -9.71 -14.07 -12.84
CA LEU A 155 -9.64 -12.60 -12.86
C LEU A 155 -10.86 -11.91 -13.47
N ASP A 156 -11.63 -12.64 -14.27
CA ASP A 156 -12.87 -12.13 -14.83
C ASP A 156 -13.97 -12.01 -13.74
N GLU A 157 -13.86 -12.74 -12.62
CA GLU A 157 -14.77 -12.71 -11.47
C GLU A 157 -14.07 -13.11 -10.16
N VAL A 158 -13.58 -12.11 -9.41
CA VAL A 158 -12.82 -12.31 -8.17
C VAL A 158 -13.64 -12.17 -6.89
N THR A 159 -14.93 -11.86 -6.98
CA THR A 159 -15.79 -11.62 -5.80
C THR A 159 -15.84 -12.80 -4.83
N GLN A 160 -15.68 -14.03 -5.34
CA GLN A 160 -15.60 -15.26 -4.54
C GLN A 160 -14.42 -15.30 -3.55
N PHE A 161 -13.39 -14.48 -3.76
CA PHE A 161 -12.21 -14.41 -2.89
C PHE A 161 -12.26 -13.24 -1.89
N VAL A 162 -13.36 -12.48 -1.86
CA VAL A 162 -13.53 -11.37 -0.92
C VAL A 162 -13.77 -11.91 0.48
N GLU A 163 -12.90 -11.54 1.41
CA GLU A 163 -13.00 -11.92 2.83
C GLU A 163 -13.18 -10.64 3.67
N LEU A 164 -14.41 -10.37 4.14
CA LEU A 164 -14.75 -9.10 4.81
C LEU A 164 -14.29 -9.02 6.27
N ASP A 165 -14.31 -10.15 6.99
CA ASP A 165 -14.08 -10.20 8.45
C ASP A 165 -12.79 -10.93 8.82
N LYS A 166 -11.78 -10.88 7.94
CA LYS A 166 -10.56 -11.68 8.09
C LYS A 166 -9.29 -10.85 7.94
N ILE A 167 -8.43 -10.95 8.95
CA ILE A 167 -7.05 -10.47 8.92
C ILE A 167 -6.11 -11.67 8.85
N HIS A 168 -5.32 -11.76 7.78
CA HIS A 168 -4.28 -12.78 7.63
C HIS A 168 -3.01 -12.33 8.35
N ARG A 169 -2.55 -13.12 9.33
CA ARG A 169 -1.26 -12.90 10.00
C ARG A 169 -0.18 -13.65 9.21
N VAL A 170 0.80 -12.92 8.68
CA VAL A 170 1.76 -13.40 7.66
C VAL A 170 3.20 -13.14 8.05
#